data_AF-A0A7S0UI28-F1
#
_entry.id   AF-A0A7S0UI28-F1
#
_cell.length_a   1.000
_cell.length_b   1.000
_cell.length_c   1.000
_cell.angle_alpha   90.00
_cell.angle_beta   90.00
_cell.angle_gamma   90.00
#
_symmetry.space_group_name_H-M   'P 1'
#
loop_
_entity.id
_entity.type
_entity.pdbx_description
1 polymer ?
#
loop_
_entity_poly.entity_id
_entity_poly.type
_entity_poly.pdbx_seq_one_letter_code
_entity_poly.pdbx_strand_id
1 'polypeptide(L)'
;NWGFSYALALFNLDVATPSDDTKDQANSALKTAICQFPSIVGRLLSESDVDTSSRSMRTDWPTALKYLDEIDSDFQKRNYEAYTSDTVMRARISQAYDTIVRIFVQQNSKLWSSSNVLTWIYNNLMALREEAKGLDKVIPLSPAIIRYVDADPSNYEDKFQTMPADANPFDPNVVALALNVDPNRRRLVQRNQRQHAGANFMDEHGNAFA
;
A
#
# COMPACT_ATOMS: atom_id res chain seq x y z
N ASN A 1 1.62 -2.16 -3.99
CA ASN A 1 0.14 -2.17 -4.01
C ASN A 1 -0.35 -0.83 -3.46
N TRP A 2 -0.59 0.13 -4.35
CA TRP A 2 -0.86 1.51 -3.94
C TRP A 2 -2.21 1.65 -3.22
N GLY A 3 -3.18 0.77 -3.50
CA GLY A 3 -4.50 0.80 -2.86
C GLY A 3 -4.45 0.55 -1.35
N PHE A 4 -3.73 -0.50 -0.91
CA PHE A 4 -3.57 -0.77 0.52
C PHE A 4 -2.78 0.35 1.22
N SER A 5 -1.64 0.79 0.66
CA SER A 5 -0.85 1.89 1.24
C SER A 5 -1.66 3.20 1.33
N TYR A 6 -2.47 3.51 0.31
CA TYR A 6 -3.36 4.66 0.30
C TYR A 6 -4.45 4.56 1.36
N ALA A 7 -5.08 3.39 1.51
CA ALA A 7 -6.08 3.16 2.54
C ALA A 7 -5.49 3.34 3.96
N LEU A 8 -4.29 2.81 4.20
CA LEU A 8 -3.62 2.98 5.50
C LEU A 8 -3.22 4.44 5.76
N ALA A 9 -2.78 5.17 4.73
CA ALA A 9 -2.48 6.59 4.84
C ALA A 9 -3.73 7.40 5.25
N LEU A 10 -4.88 7.12 4.62
CA LEU A 10 -6.16 7.75 4.99
C LEU A 10 -6.61 7.36 6.40
N PHE A 11 -6.42 6.10 6.80
CA PHE A 11 -6.72 5.66 8.16
C PHE A 11 -5.87 6.40 9.20
N ASN A 12 -4.56 6.53 8.97
CA ASN A 12 -3.68 7.28 9.87
C ASN A 12 -4.03 8.77 9.91
N LEU A 13 -4.46 9.33 8.78
CA LEU A 13 -4.96 10.70 8.73
C LEU A 13 -6.24 10.85 9.56
N ASP A 14 -7.19 9.92 9.46
CA ASP A 14 -8.40 9.91 10.28
C ASP A 14 -8.10 9.78 11.77
N VAL A 15 -7.13 8.94 12.16
CA VAL A 15 -6.69 8.81 13.55
C VAL A 15 -6.11 10.13 14.09
N ALA A 16 -5.38 10.88 13.25
CA ALA A 16 -4.76 12.14 13.64
C ALA A 16 -5.74 13.33 13.61
N THR A 17 -6.59 13.37 12.58
CA THR A 17 -7.59 14.41 12.33
C THR A 17 -8.92 13.74 11.99
N PRO A 18 -9.72 13.35 12.99
CA PRO A 18 -10.95 12.60 12.78
C PRO A 18 -11.94 13.39 11.92
N SER A 19 -12.40 12.77 10.83
CA SER A 19 -13.45 13.30 9.98
C SER A 19 -14.24 12.15 9.38
N ASP A 20 -15.57 12.26 9.40
CA ASP A 20 -16.44 11.22 8.83
C ASP A 20 -16.12 10.98 7.34
N ASP A 21 -15.77 12.04 6.60
CA ASP A 21 -15.36 11.95 5.20
C ASP A 21 -14.07 11.15 5.02
N THR A 22 -13.04 11.40 5.84
CA THR A 22 -11.75 10.69 5.75
C THR A 22 -11.87 9.23 6.15
N LYS A 23 -12.69 8.94 7.15
CA LYS A 23 -13.00 7.58 7.60
C LYS A 23 -13.71 6.78 6.52
N ASP A 24 -14.74 7.36 5.89
CA ASP A 24 -15.48 6.70 4.81
C ASP A 24 -14.59 6.49 3.58
N GLN A 25 -13.73 7.45 3.27
CA GLN A 25 -12.74 7.32 2.21
C GLN A 25 -11.73 6.20 2.49
N ALA A 26 -11.21 6.11 3.72
CA ALA A 26 -10.30 5.05 4.14
C ALA A 26 -10.97 3.67 4.02
N ASN A 27 -12.21 3.54 4.52
CA ASN A 27 -12.99 2.30 4.45
C ASN A 27 -13.27 1.88 3.00
N SER A 28 -13.69 2.81 2.15
CA SER A 28 -13.96 2.57 0.73
C SER A 28 -12.68 2.15 -0.02
N ALA A 29 -11.56 2.81 0.25
CA ALA A 29 -10.27 2.47 -0.32
C ALA A 29 -9.81 1.07 0.11
N LEU A 30 -9.94 0.73 1.39
CA LEU A 30 -9.59 -0.60 1.90
C LEU A 30 -10.44 -1.70 1.26
N LYS A 31 -11.78 -1.53 1.23
CA LYS A 31 -12.69 -2.49 0.60
C LYS A 31 -12.34 -2.72 -0.88
N THR A 32 -12.05 -1.64 -1.60
CA THR A 32 -11.61 -1.71 -3.01
C THR A 32 -10.29 -2.46 -3.15
N ALA A 33 -9.33 -2.19 -2.26
CA ALA A 33 -8.03 -2.86 -2.27
C ALA A 33 -8.15 -4.36 -1.98
N ILE A 34 -9.01 -4.76 -1.04
CA ILE A 34 -9.31 -6.16 -0.74
C ILE A 34 -9.89 -6.87 -1.96
N CYS A 35 -10.82 -6.27 -2.69
CA CYS A 35 -11.37 -6.85 -3.92
C CYS A 35 -10.34 -7.00 -5.06
N GLN A 36 -9.26 -6.21 -5.06
CA GLN A 36 -8.21 -6.26 -6.09
C GLN A 36 -7.06 -7.21 -5.74
N PHE A 37 -6.72 -7.34 -4.46
CA PHE A 37 -5.64 -8.21 -3.98
C PHE A 37 -6.06 -8.91 -2.67
N PRO A 38 -7.04 -9.82 -2.72
CA PRO A 38 -7.62 -10.44 -1.52
C PRO A 38 -6.57 -11.22 -0.71
N SER A 39 -5.63 -11.89 -1.38
CA SER A 39 -4.62 -12.72 -0.71
C SER A 39 -3.62 -11.93 0.16
N ILE A 40 -3.60 -10.59 0.08
CA ILE A 40 -2.74 -9.76 0.94
C ILE A 40 -3.17 -9.87 2.40
N VAL A 41 -4.47 -9.81 2.68
CA VAL A 41 -4.95 -9.76 4.08
C VAL A 41 -4.58 -11.05 4.81
N GLY A 42 -4.83 -12.21 4.20
CA GLY A 42 -4.45 -13.50 4.77
C GLY A 42 -2.94 -13.61 5.03
N ARG A 43 -2.11 -13.14 4.09
CA ARG A 43 -0.65 -13.16 4.26
C ARG A 43 -0.14 -12.16 5.29
N LEU A 44 -0.73 -10.97 5.38
CA LEU A 44 -0.40 -10.00 6.44
C LEU A 44 -0.70 -10.55 7.84
N LEU A 45 -1.85 -11.23 8.00
CA LEU A 45 -2.22 -11.84 9.27
C LEU A 45 -1.27 -12.98 9.66
N SER A 46 -0.88 -13.82 8.68
CA SER A 46 0.09 -14.89 8.89
C SER A 46 1.48 -14.36 9.26
N GLU A 47 1.94 -13.29 8.61
CA GLU A 47 3.25 -12.68 8.89
C GLU A 47 3.29 -11.91 10.22
N SER A 48 2.12 -11.53 10.74
CA SER A 48 1.98 -10.76 11.99
C SER A 48 1.73 -11.64 13.22
N ASP A 49 1.86 -12.97 13.11
CA ASP A 49 1.59 -13.96 14.16
C ASP A 49 0.20 -13.79 14.82
N VAL A 50 -0.79 -13.35 14.06
CA VAL A 50 -2.16 -13.19 14.57
C VAL A 50 -2.79 -14.56 14.73
N ASP A 51 -3.35 -14.85 15.91
CA ASP A 51 -4.14 -16.06 16.12
C ASP A 51 -5.45 -15.99 15.32
N THR A 52 -5.40 -16.57 14.12
CA THR A 52 -6.52 -16.68 13.18
C THR A 52 -7.42 -17.88 13.48
N SER A 53 -7.03 -18.75 14.41
CA SER A 53 -7.74 -19.99 14.75
C SER A 53 -8.72 -19.80 15.90
N SER A 54 -8.47 -18.82 16.77
CA SER A 54 -9.31 -18.55 17.93
C SER A 54 -10.54 -17.73 17.58
N ARG A 55 -11.70 -18.25 18.02
CA ARG A 55 -12.96 -17.50 18.08
C ARG A 55 -13.00 -16.72 19.37
N SER A 56 -12.24 -15.63 19.43
CA SER A 56 -12.35 -14.70 20.57
C SER A 56 -13.71 -13.98 20.51
N MET A 57 -14.26 -13.57 21.66
CA MET A 57 -15.54 -12.83 21.71
C MET A 57 -15.53 -11.50 20.94
N ARG A 58 -14.36 -11.00 20.51
CA ARG A 58 -14.21 -9.70 19.85
C ARG A 58 -14.01 -9.79 18.34
N THR A 59 -13.36 -10.84 17.84
CA THR A 59 -13.07 -11.01 16.41
C THR A 59 -13.16 -12.48 16.01
N ASP A 60 -14.08 -12.79 15.09
CA ASP A 60 -14.24 -14.12 14.49
C ASP A 60 -13.44 -14.20 13.17
N TRP A 61 -12.12 -14.26 13.30
CA TRP A 61 -11.20 -14.40 12.16
C TRP A 61 -11.51 -15.61 11.27
N PRO A 62 -11.87 -16.80 11.79
CA PRO A 62 -12.25 -17.92 10.94
C PRO A 62 -13.37 -17.59 9.94
N THR A 63 -14.40 -16.87 10.38
CA THR A 63 -15.49 -16.45 9.49
C THR A 63 -15.05 -15.40 8.49
N ALA A 64 -14.25 -14.41 8.91
CA ALA A 64 -13.73 -13.38 8.02
C ALA A 64 -12.76 -13.95 6.96
N LEU A 65 -11.91 -14.91 7.34
CA LEU A 65 -10.98 -15.58 6.43
C LEU A 65 -11.71 -16.48 5.43
N LYS A 66 -12.74 -17.21 5.86
CA LYS A 66 -13.57 -17.98 4.93
C LYS A 66 -14.19 -17.07 3.86
N TYR A 67 -14.69 -15.91 4.25
CA TYR A 67 -15.23 -14.94 3.30
C TYR A 67 -14.12 -14.36 2.38
N LEU A 68 -12.92 -14.14 2.91
CA LEU A 68 -11.78 -13.72 2.09
C LEU A 68 -11.40 -14.78 1.05
N ASP A 69 -11.45 -16.07 1.41
CA ASP A 69 -11.20 -17.19 0.48
C ASP A 69 -12.27 -17.25 -0.63
N GLU A 70 -13.53 -16.92 -0.31
CA GLU A 70 -14.60 -16.79 -1.30
C GLU A 70 -14.31 -15.64 -2.29
N ILE A 71 -13.85 -14.47 -1.79
CA ILE A 71 -13.43 -13.35 -2.66
C ILE A 71 -12.22 -13.74 -3.52
N ASP A 72 -11.22 -14.40 -2.94
CA ASP A 72 -10.03 -14.84 -3.67
C ASP A 72 -10.40 -15.84 -4.78
N SER A 73 -11.26 -16.80 -4.48
CA SER A 73 -11.76 -17.78 -5.46
C SER A 73 -12.46 -17.10 -6.65
N ASP A 74 -13.33 -16.13 -6.38
CA ASP A 74 -14.01 -15.37 -7.42
C ASP A 74 -13.06 -14.48 -8.22
N PHE A 75 -12.04 -13.90 -7.58
CA PHE A 75 -10.97 -13.16 -8.24
C PHE A 75 -10.15 -14.03 -9.18
N GLN A 76 -9.73 -15.22 -8.73
CA GLN A 76 -9.02 -16.17 -9.58
C GLN A 76 -9.88 -16.61 -10.76
N LYS A 77 -11.18 -16.85 -10.55
CA LYS A 77 -12.12 -17.19 -11.61
C LYS A 77 -12.25 -16.07 -12.65
N ARG A 78 -12.46 -14.82 -12.23
CA ARG A 78 -12.55 -13.67 -13.16
C ARG A 78 -11.25 -13.42 -13.92
N ASN A 79 -10.11 -13.57 -13.26
CA ASN A 79 -8.81 -13.50 -13.94
C ASN A 79 -8.63 -14.63 -14.96
N TYR A 80 -9.06 -15.84 -14.61
CA TYR A 80 -9.02 -16.97 -15.54
C TYR A 80 -9.87 -16.69 -16.78
N GLU A 81 -11.12 -16.25 -16.58
CA GLU A 81 -12.07 -15.93 -17.64
C GLU A 81 -11.53 -14.82 -18.58
N ALA A 82 -10.93 -13.77 -18.02
CA ALA A 82 -10.36 -12.66 -18.78
C ALA A 82 -9.22 -13.06 -19.73
N TYR A 83 -8.47 -14.12 -19.41
CA TYR A 83 -7.30 -14.58 -20.17
C TYR A 83 -7.44 -16.03 -20.65
N THR A 84 -8.68 -16.51 -20.84
CA THR A 84 -8.97 -17.92 -21.16
C THR A 84 -8.20 -18.42 -22.39
N SER A 85 -7.97 -17.55 -23.37
CA SER A 85 -7.32 -17.88 -24.64
C SER A 85 -5.78 -17.98 -24.57
N ASP A 86 -5.13 -17.38 -23.56
CA ASP A 86 -3.68 -17.29 -23.46
C ASP A 86 -3.17 -17.87 -22.14
N THR A 87 -2.78 -19.15 -22.21
CA THR A 87 -2.27 -19.91 -21.07
C THR A 87 -0.94 -19.36 -20.52
N VAL A 88 -0.09 -18.79 -21.38
CA VAL A 88 1.21 -18.22 -20.97
C VAL A 88 0.99 -16.90 -20.25
N MET A 89 0.15 -16.04 -20.80
CA MET A 89 -0.23 -14.77 -20.18
C MET A 89 -0.88 -14.99 -18.82
N ARG A 90 -1.79 -15.97 -18.70
CA ARG A 90 -2.40 -16.36 -17.43
C ARG A 90 -1.35 -16.76 -16.38
N ALA A 91 -0.41 -17.63 -16.75
CA ALA A 91 0.65 -18.06 -15.84
C ALA A 91 1.53 -16.88 -15.40
N ARG A 92 1.89 -15.98 -16.33
CA ARG A 92 2.68 -14.77 -16.04
C ARG A 92 1.92 -13.79 -15.15
N ILE A 93 0.62 -13.61 -15.33
CA ILE A 93 -0.20 -12.76 -14.47
C ILE A 93 -0.29 -13.32 -13.05
N SER A 94 -0.52 -14.63 -12.92
CA SER A 94 -0.55 -15.30 -11.62
C SER A 94 0.80 -15.19 -10.89
N GLN A 95 1.91 -15.38 -11.61
CA GLN A 95 3.25 -15.20 -11.06
C GLN A 95 3.52 -13.75 -10.64
N ALA A 96 3.19 -12.77 -11.48
CA ALA A 96 3.33 -11.36 -11.15
C ALA A 96 2.51 -10.97 -9.93
N TYR A 97 1.28 -11.50 -9.82
CA TYR A 97 0.40 -11.28 -8.68
C TYR A 97 1.06 -11.77 -7.39
N ASP A 98 1.53 -13.02 -7.35
CA ASP A 98 2.20 -13.58 -6.17
C ASP A 98 3.46 -12.77 -5.81
N THR A 99 4.28 -12.39 -6.79
CA THR A 99 5.45 -11.53 -6.58
C THR A 99 5.08 -10.21 -5.94
N ILE A 100 4.04 -9.51 -6.43
CA ILE A 100 3.60 -8.22 -5.88
C ILE A 100 3.08 -8.36 -4.47
N VAL A 101 2.28 -9.41 -4.22
CA VAL A 101 1.74 -9.70 -2.89
C VAL A 101 2.89 -9.98 -1.91
N ARG A 102 3.87 -10.79 -2.30
CA ARG A 102 5.05 -11.10 -1.49
C ARG A 102 5.86 -9.85 -1.16
N ILE A 103 6.21 -9.04 -2.17
CA ILE A 103 6.92 -7.76 -1.96
C ILE A 103 6.14 -6.87 -1.00
N PHE A 104 4.82 -6.75 -1.21
CA PHE A 104 4.01 -5.86 -0.37
C PHE A 104 4.00 -6.32 1.10
N VAL A 105 3.74 -7.60 1.36
CA VAL A 105 3.66 -8.15 2.72
C VAL A 105 5.01 -8.03 3.43
N GLN A 106 6.11 -8.42 2.78
CA GLN A 106 7.46 -8.30 3.34
C GLN A 106 7.80 -6.87 3.74
N GLN A 107 7.40 -5.88 2.93
CA GLN A 107 7.72 -4.48 3.18
C GLN A 107 6.83 -3.82 4.23
N ASN A 108 5.60 -4.32 4.42
CA ASN A 108 4.58 -3.59 5.18
C ASN A 108 4.04 -4.35 6.39
N SER A 109 4.36 -5.63 6.60
CA SER A 109 3.76 -6.45 7.68
C SER A 109 3.73 -5.75 9.05
N LYS A 110 4.87 -5.16 9.46
CA LYS A 110 4.98 -4.42 10.73
C LYS A 110 4.04 -3.21 10.86
N LEU A 111 3.64 -2.61 9.75
CA LEU A 111 2.74 -1.43 9.73
C LEU A 111 1.28 -1.85 9.87
N TRP A 112 0.97 -3.06 9.42
CA TRP A 112 -0.36 -3.63 9.41
C TRP A 112 -0.64 -4.49 10.65
N SER A 113 0.38 -4.77 11.48
CA SER A 113 0.26 -5.61 12.68
C SER A 113 -0.34 -4.89 13.90
N SER A 114 -0.57 -3.57 13.85
CA SER A 114 -1.12 -2.84 14.99
C SER A 114 -2.57 -3.25 15.29
N SER A 115 -2.93 -3.36 16.58
CA SER A 115 -4.26 -3.82 17.00
C SER A 115 -5.41 -2.98 16.42
N ASN A 116 -5.20 -1.67 16.24
CA ASN A 116 -6.20 -0.77 15.67
C ASN A 116 -6.40 -1.06 14.18
N VAL A 117 -5.31 -1.28 13.43
CA VAL A 117 -5.37 -1.62 12.00
C VAL A 117 -6.00 -3.00 11.82
N LEU A 118 -5.66 -3.99 12.64
CA LEU A 118 -6.27 -5.33 12.59
C LEU A 118 -7.78 -5.28 12.85
N THR A 119 -8.21 -4.51 13.85
CA THR A 119 -9.64 -4.31 14.15
C THR A 119 -10.36 -3.61 12.99
N TRP A 120 -9.70 -2.61 12.39
CA TRP A 120 -10.21 -1.87 11.23
C TRP A 120 -10.37 -2.77 9.99
N ILE A 121 -9.40 -3.64 9.70
CA ILE A 121 -9.49 -4.64 8.62
C ILE A 121 -10.67 -5.58 8.86
N TYR A 122 -10.77 -6.14 10.07
CA TYR A 122 -11.85 -7.05 10.43
C TYR A 122 -13.23 -6.41 10.22
N ASN A 123 -13.42 -5.19 10.74
CA ASN A 123 -14.68 -4.46 10.60
C ASN A 123 -15.03 -4.21 9.12
N ASN A 124 -14.05 -3.87 8.28
CA ASN A 124 -14.28 -3.65 6.86
C ASN A 124 -14.58 -4.93 6.09
N LEU A 125 -13.96 -6.06 6.44
CA LEU A 125 -14.29 -7.37 5.86
C LEU A 125 -15.72 -7.78 6.19
N MET A 126 -16.12 -7.64 7.46
CA MET A 126 -17.48 -7.96 7.88
C MET A 126 -18.51 -7.03 7.24
N ALA A 127 -18.23 -5.73 7.16
CA ALA A 127 -19.10 -4.79 6.44
C ALA A 127 -19.22 -5.15 4.94
N LEU A 128 -18.11 -5.53 4.29
CA LEU A 128 -18.11 -5.94 2.89
C LEU A 128 -18.96 -7.20 2.65
N ARG A 129 -18.92 -8.15 3.59
CA ARG A 129 -19.75 -9.36 3.60
C ARG A 129 -21.23 -9.01 3.67
N GLU A 130 -21.63 -8.16 4.62
CA GLU A 130 -23.03 -7.76 4.80
C GLU A 130 -23.57 -6.94 3.62
N GLU A 131 -22.71 -6.18 2.94
CA GLU A 131 -23.10 -5.37 1.78
C GLU A 131 -23.49 -6.19 0.54
N ALA A 132 -23.24 -7.51 0.52
CA ALA A 132 -23.47 -8.47 -0.59
C ALA A 132 -22.86 -8.10 -1.98
N LYS A 133 -22.39 -6.86 -2.15
CA LYS A 133 -21.82 -6.29 -3.38
C LYS A 133 -20.31 -6.52 -3.51
N GLY A 134 -19.67 -7.20 -2.56
CA GLY A 134 -18.22 -7.42 -2.56
C GLY A 134 -17.74 -8.24 -3.77
N LEU A 135 -18.55 -9.21 -4.23
CA LEU A 135 -18.19 -10.13 -5.31
C LEU A 135 -18.32 -9.48 -6.70
N ASP A 136 -19.27 -8.55 -6.88
CA ASP A 136 -19.45 -7.83 -8.15
C ASP A 136 -18.32 -6.84 -8.43
N LYS A 137 -17.64 -6.35 -7.39
CA LYS A 137 -16.55 -5.38 -7.46
C LYS A 137 -15.19 -5.99 -7.81
N VAL A 138 -15.11 -7.30 -7.97
CA VAL A 138 -13.86 -7.99 -8.31
C VAL A 138 -13.51 -7.73 -9.78
N ILE A 139 -12.41 -7.02 -10.01
CA ILE A 139 -11.95 -6.62 -11.34
C ILE A 139 -10.71 -7.46 -11.70
N PRO A 140 -10.64 -8.06 -12.90
CA PRO A 140 -9.46 -8.80 -13.32
C PRO A 140 -8.24 -7.88 -13.42
N LEU A 141 -7.06 -8.43 -13.17
CA LEU A 141 -5.80 -7.70 -13.23
C LEU A 141 -5.50 -7.24 -14.64
N SER A 142 -4.93 -6.05 -14.77
CA SER A 142 -4.42 -5.55 -16.05
C SER A 142 -3.21 -6.37 -16.51
N PRO A 143 -3.04 -6.63 -17.83
CA PRO A 143 -1.85 -7.24 -18.41
C PRO A 143 -0.55 -6.54 -18.03
N ALA A 144 -0.63 -5.24 -17.74
CA ALA A 144 0.52 -4.41 -17.39
C ALA A 144 1.24 -4.89 -16.12
N ILE A 145 0.61 -5.74 -15.31
CA ILE A 145 1.19 -6.35 -14.11
C ILE A 145 2.33 -7.33 -14.44
N ILE A 146 2.38 -7.89 -15.65
CA ILE A 146 3.40 -8.88 -16.07
C ILE A 146 4.83 -8.32 -15.94
N ARG A 147 5.01 -6.99 -15.97
CA ARG A 147 6.32 -6.36 -15.71
C ARG A 147 6.93 -6.69 -14.35
N TYR A 148 6.14 -7.18 -13.40
CA TYR A 148 6.61 -7.58 -12.07
C TYR A 148 6.93 -9.08 -11.98
N VAL A 149 6.82 -9.87 -13.05
CA VAL A 149 7.16 -11.31 -13.02
C VAL A 149 8.61 -11.53 -12.63
N ASP A 150 9.52 -10.76 -13.23
CA ASP A 150 10.96 -10.91 -13.04
C ASP A 150 11.49 -10.03 -11.88
N ALA A 151 10.60 -9.40 -11.10
CA ALA A 151 11.00 -8.64 -9.93
C ALA A 151 11.38 -9.61 -8.79
N ASP A 152 12.64 -9.59 -8.36
CA ASP A 152 13.07 -10.33 -7.17
C ASP A 152 12.67 -9.57 -5.90
N PRO A 153 11.86 -10.18 -5.00
CA PRO A 153 11.43 -9.53 -3.77
C PRO A 153 12.57 -9.24 -2.79
N SER A 154 13.67 -10.00 -2.87
CA SER A 154 14.87 -9.80 -2.06
C SER A 154 15.51 -8.42 -2.34
N ASN A 155 15.36 -7.89 -3.56
CA ASN A 155 15.85 -6.56 -3.94
C ASN A 155 15.15 -5.40 -3.20
N TYR A 156 14.11 -5.70 -2.41
CA TYR A 156 13.38 -4.71 -1.64
C TYR A 156 13.72 -4.75 -0.15
N GLU A 157 14.48 -5.75 0.34
CA GLU A 157 14.82 -5.89 1.77
C GLU A 157 15.62 -4.70 2.34
N ASP A 158 16.47 -4.06 1.53
CA ASP A 158 17.44 -3.06 2.01
C ASP A 158 16.98 -1.58 1.95
N LYS A 159 15.74 -1.29 1.52
CA LYS A 159 15.36 0.10 1.15
C LYS A 159 14.93 1.00 2.29
N PHE A 160 14.64 0.47 3.48
CA PHE A 160 14.40 1.31 4.66
C PHE A 160 15.65 2.08 5.13
N GLN A 161 16.85 1.77 4.61
CA GLN A 161 18.06 2.57 4.85
C GLN A 161 18.17 3.85 3.99
N THR A 162 17.28 4.04 3.00
CA THR A 162 17.35 5.22 2.09
C THR A 162 16.39 6.35 2.44
N MET A 163 15.51 6.17 3.43
CA MET A 163 14.78 7.30 4.00
C MET A 163 15.67 8.00 5.03
N PRO A 164 15.81 9.34 4.96
CA PRO A 164 16.44 10.09 6.04
C PRO A 164 15.81 9.69 7.38
N ALA A 165 16.61 9.57 8.45
CA ALA A 165 16.12 9.21 9.78
C ALA A 165 14.98 10.14 10.27
N ASP A 166 14.89 11.33 9.70
CA ASP A 166 13.94 12.39 10.01
C ASP A 166 12.63 12.28 9.22
N ALA A 167 12.59 11.45 8.16
CA ALA A 167 11.41 11.22 7.35
C ALA A 167 10.62 10.04 7.93
N ASN A 168 9.84 10.30 8.99
CA ASN A 168 8.86 9.33 9.46
C ASN A 168 7.74 9.19 8.40
N PRO A 169 7.62 8.05 7.70
CA PRO A 169 6.56 7.87 6.71
C PRO A 169 5.16 7.79 7.35
N PHE A 170 5.07 7.79 8.68
CA PHE A 170 3.84 7.84 9.47
C PHE A 170 3.54 9.22 10.07
N ASP A 171 4.32 10.26 9.76
CA ASP A 171 3.97 11.61 10.19
C ASP A 171 2.66 12.02 9.48
N PRO A 172 1.55 12.24 10.23
CA PRO A 172 0.27 12.63 9.65
C PRO A 172 0.37 13.90 8.81
N ASN A 173 1.31 14.80 9.11
CA ASN A 173 1.52 16.01 8.34
C ASN A 173 2.15 15.72 6.98
N VAL A 174 3.09 14.77 6.91
CA VAL A 174 3.71 14.31 5.65
C VAL A 174 2.69 13.57 4.80
N VAL A 175 1.87 12.74 5.42
CA VAL A 175 0.77 12.00 4.77
C VAL A 175 -0.28 12.96 4.23
N ALA A 176 -0.74 13.93 5.02
CA ALA A 176 -1.72 14.93 4.59
C ALA A 176 -1.22 15.76 3.40
N LEU A 177 0.06 16.13 3.38
CA LEU A 177 0.69 16.83 2.26
C LEU A 177 0.78 15.97 0.99
N ALA A 178 1.08 14.67 1.14
CA ALA A 178 1.16 13.73 0.02
C ALA A 178 -0.22 13.37 -0.57
N LEU A 179 -1.28 13.43 0.23
CA LEU A 179 -2.66 13.20 -0.22
C LEU A 179 -3.27 14.45 -0.88
N ASN A 180 -2.79 15.64 -0.52
CA ASN A 180 -3.21 16.94 -1.09
C ASN A 180 -2.34 17.40 -2.27
N VAL A 181 -1.75 16.48 -3.04
CA VAL A 181 -0.93 16.84 -4.21
C VAL A 181 -1.80 17.52 -5.26
N ASP A 182 -1.72 18.85 -5.30
CA ASP A 182 -2.25 19.67 -6.38
C ASP A 182 -1.46 19.34 -7.67
N PRO A 183 -2.10 18.76 -8.70
CA PRO A 183 -1.43 18.45 -9.97
C PRO A 183 -0.88 19.70 -10.68
N ASN A 184 -1.29 20.90 -10.27
CA ASN A 184 -0.79 22.17 -10.79
C ASN A 184 0.36 22.78 -9.97
N ARG A 185 0.74 22.21 -8.82
CA ARG A 185 1.94 22.65 -8.12
C ARG A 185 3.15 22.19 -8.92
N ARG A 186 3.85 23.15 -9.54
CA ARG A 186 5.16 22.96 -10.16
C ARG A 186 6.00 22.05 -9.26
N ARG A 187 6.34 20.86 -9.77
CA ARG A 187 7.31 19.94 -9.17
C ARG A 187 8.42 20.78 -8.56
N LEU A 188 8.54 20.72 -7.23
CA LEU A 188 9.68 21.29 -6.55
C LEU A 188 10.87 20.41 -6.95
N VAL A 189 11.43 20.71 -8.12
CA VAL A 189 12.76 20.26 -8.49
C VAL A 189 13.63 20.81 -7.39
N GLN A 190 14.00 19.92 -6.45
CA GLN A 190 15.08 20.12 -5.52
C GLN A 190 16.35 20.28 -6.37
N ARG A 191 16.50 21.48 -6.94
CA ARG A 191 17.73 21.91 -7.55
C ARG A 191 18.63 22.12 -6.34
N ASN A 192 19.52 21.17 -6.10
CA ASN A 192 20.59 21.33 -5.12
C ASN A 192 21.23 22.71 -5.32
N GLN A 193 20.83 23.69 -4.51
CA GLN A 193 21.54 24.93 -4.35
C GLN A 193 22.82 24.54 -3.60
N ARG A 194 23.89 24.28 -4.36
CA ARG A 194 25.25 24.42 -3.83
C ARG A 194 25.41 25.89 -3.43
N GLN A 195 25.08 26.23 -2.19
CA GLN A 195 25.47 27.50 -1.60
C GLN A 195 26.90 27.36 -1.05
N HIS A 196 27.81 28.00 -1.79
CA HIS A 196 28.96 28.77 -1.33
C HIS A 196 29.84 28.24 -0.18
N ALA A 197 31.05 27.81 -0.54
CA ALA A 197 32.24 28.18 0.22
C ALA A 197 32.91 29.34 -0.53
N GLY A 198 32.85 30.54 0.04
CA GLY A 198 33.62 31.69 -0.42
C GLY A 198 35.10 31.46 -0.12
N ALA A 199 35.93 31.58 -1.14
CA ALA A 199 37.35 31.85 -0.99
C ALA A 199 37.62 33.14 -1.76
N ASN A 200 37.95 34.18 -1.01
CA ASN A 200 38.36 35.48 -1.50
C ASN A 200 39.51 35.32 -2.50
N PHE A 201 39.31 35.74 -3.75
CA PHE A 201 40.41 36.13 -4.62
C PHE A 201 40.53 37.66 -4.55
N MET A 202 41.21 38.12 -3.50
CA MET A 202 41.86 39.43 -3.55
C MET A 202 43.17 39.27 -4.31
N ASP A 203 43.59 40.29 -5.06
CA ASP A 203 44.98 40.37 -5.50
C ASP A 203 45.91 40.69 -4.31
N GLU A 204 47.22 40.54 -4.48
CA GLU A 204 48.24 40.80 -3.44
C GLU A 204 48.26 42.26 -2.92
N HIS A 205 47.37 43.13 -3.41
CA HIS A 205 47.27 44.54 -3.03
C HIS A 205 45.88 44.97 -2.55
N GLY A 206 44.92 44.04 -2.41
CA GLY A 206 43.70 44.25 -1.64
C GLY A 206 42.65 45.16 -2.27
N ASN A 207 42.55 45.26 -3.60
CA ASN A 207 41.48 46.00 -4.26
C ASN A 207 40.45 45.07 -4.93
N ALA A 208 39.17 45.36 -4.76
CA ALA A 208 38.08 44.67 -5.44
C ALA A 208 37.87 45.24 -6.84
N PHE A 209 37.89 44.40 -7.87
CA PHE A 209 37.51 44.80 -9.22
C PHE A 209 36.02 45.21 -9.25
N ALA A 210 35.77 46.41 -9.78
CA ALA A 210 34.43 46.92 -10.10
C ALA A 210 33.85 46.24 -11.35
#